data_AF-A0A3G3K1Q3-F1
#
_entry.id   AF-A0A3G3K1Q3-F1
#
_cell.length_a   1.000
_cell.length_b   1.000
_cell.length_c   1.000
_cell.angle_alpha   90.00
_cell.angle_beta   90.00
_cell.angle_gamma   90.00
#
_symmetry.space_group_name_H-M   'P 1'
#
loop_
_entity.id
_entity.type
_entity.pdbx_description
1 polymer ?
#
loop_
_entity_poly.entity_id
_entity_poly.type
_entity_poly.pdbx_seq_one_letter_code
_entity_poly.pdbx_strand_id
1 'polypeptide(L)'
;MSTIEIFKDGSPQSDDLEARVRELACPRCSILVYDVGSPECEAELQSRAAKYGIGSLPAVTLDGKAVSPEQLNKGKVSEILRNLLHK
;
A
#
# COMPACT_ATOMS: atom_id res chain seq x y z
N MET A 1 14.72 -1.46 -8.67
CA MET A 1 14.23 -0.37 -7.81
C MET A 1 12.79 -0.72 -7.53
N SER A 2 12.42 -0.98 -6.27
CA SER A 2 11.07 -1.45 -5.95
C SER A 2 10.15 -0.25 -5.78
N THR A 3 9.01 -0.27 -6.47
CA THR A 3 7.96 0.76 -6.31
C THR A 3 6.93 0.25 -5.32
N ILE A 4 6.63 1.04 -4.28
CA ILE A 4 5.65 0.71 -3.26
C ILE A 4 4.52 1.70 -3.42
N GLU A 5 3.30 1.23 -3.68
CA GLU A 5 2.12 2.09 -3.74
C GLU A 5 1.20 1.76 -2.56
N ILE A 6 0.77 2.78 -1.85
CA ILE A 6 -0.08 2.68 -0.66
C ILE A 6 -1.42 3.27 -1.02
N PHE A 7 -2.49 2.50 -0.84
CA PHE A 7 -3.85 2.91 -1.11
C PHE A 7 -4.57 3.11 0.22
N LYS A 8 -4.82 4.38 0.55
CA LYS A 8 -5.45 4.84 1.78
C LYS A 8 -6.93 5.10 1.53
N ASP A 9 -7.77 4.67 2.47
CA ASP A 9 -9.20 4.96 2.47
C ASP A 9 -9.57 6.20 3.33
N GLY A 10 -8.58 6.94 3.81
CA GLY A 10 -8.78 8.06 4.74
C GLY A 10 -9.02 7.64 6.20
N SER A 11 -8.97 6.33 6.50
CA SER A 11 -9.07 5.81 7.85
C SER A 11 -7.74 5.94 8.62
N PRO A 12 -7.79 6.03 9.97
CA PRO A 12 -6.57 6.05 10.79
C PRO A 12 -5.70 4.78 10.64
N GLN A 13 -6.30 3.66 10.23
CA GLN A 13 -5.58 2.42 9.94
C GLN A 13 -4.65 2.54 8.72
N SER A 14 -5.06 3.32 7.72
CA SER A 14 -4.30 3.54 6.50
C SER A 14 -3.10 4.47 6.75
N ASP A 15 -3.18 5.34 7.76
CA ASP A 15 -2.10 6.23 8.18
C ASP A 15 -0.99 5.46 8.94
N ASP A 16 -1.38 4.58 9.88
CA ASP A 16 -0.43 3.68 10.58
C ASP A 16 0.34 2.79 9.59
N LEU A 17 -0.38 2.28 8.58
CA LEU A 17 0.18 1.51 7.49
C LEU A 17 1.24 2.29 6.70
N GLU A 18 0.96 3.55 6.35
CA GLU A 18 1.89 4.42 5.63
C GLU A 18 3.19 4.58 6.42
N ALA A 19 3.07 4.92 7.71
CA ALA A 19 4.21 5.08 8.60
C ALA A 19 5.06 3.81 8.64
N ARG A 20 4.43 2.64 8.80
CA ARG A 20 5.13 1.33 8.81
C ARG A 20 5.82 1.01 7.50
N VAL A 21 5.16 1.26 6.37
CA VAL A 21 5.77 1.05 5.04
C VAL A 21 6.99 1.95 4.88
N ARG A 22 6.91 3.21 5.33
CA ARG A 22 7.98 4.19 5.23
C ARG A 22 9.18 3.84 6.12
N GLU A 23 8.94 3.27 7.30
CA GLU A 23 10.01 2.72 8.16
C GLU A 23 10.70 1.49 7.57
N LEU A 24 9.95 0.63 6.86
CA LEU A 24 10.48 -0.60 6.27
C LEU A 24 11.05 -0.42 4.86
N ALA A 25 10.69 0.66 4.18
CA ALA A 25 11.15 0.95 2.85
C ALA A 25 12.66 1.20 2.83
N CYS A 26 13.36 0.54 1.90
CA CYS A 26 14.77 0.82 1.68
C CYS A 26 14.95 2.23 1.08
N PRO A 27 16.12 2.88 1.27
CA PRO A 27 16.42 4.21 0.72
C PRO A 27 16.42 4.29 -0.82
N ARG A 28 16.28 3.16 -1.51
CA ARG A 28 16.17 3.04 -2.98
C ARG A 28 14.75 2.69 -3.45
N CYS A 29 13.78 2.64 -2.56
CA CYS A 29 12.38 2.36 -2.87
C CYS A 29 11.63 3.66 -3.14
N SER A 30 10.81 3.68 -4.19
CA SER A 30 9.88 4.78 -4.45
C SER A 30 8.57 4.49 -3.75
N ILE A 31 8.13 5.38 -2.86
CA ILE A 31 6.84 5.26 -2.17
C ILE A 31 5.86 6.23 -2.84
N LEU A 32 4.75 5.67 -3.32
CA LEU A 32 3.61 6.40 -3.88
C LEU A 32 2.44 6.23 -2.92
N VAL A 33 1.83 7.34 -2.50
CA VAL A 33 0.67 7.31 -1.59
C VAL A 33 -0.52 7.82 -2.36
N TYR A 34 -1.56 7.01 -2.43
CA TYR A 34 -2.83 7.30 -3.05
C TYR A 34 -3.89 7.32 -1.96
N ASP A 35 -4.57 8.44 -1.80
CA ASP A 35 -5.57 8.63 -0.76
C ASP A 35 -6.94 8.92 -1.39
N VAL A 36 -7.97 8.15 -1.04
CA VAL A 36 -9.34 8.41 -1.51
C VAL A 36 -9.92 9.71 -0.97
N GLY A 37 -9.38 10.24 0.12
CA GLY A 37 -9.75 11.56 0.64
C GLY A 37 -9.35 12.69 -0.32
N SER A 38 -8.46 12.42 -1.29
CA SER A 38 -8.10 13.36 -2.35
C SER A 38 -8.89 13.03 -3.63
N PRO A 39 -9.87 13.87 -4.03
CA PRO A 39 -10.76 13.59 -5.17
C PRO A 39 -10.02 13.45 -6.50
N GLU A 40 -8.87 14.11 -6.62
CA GLU A 40 -7.95 14.01 -7.75
C GLU A 40 -7.20 12.67 -7.84
N CYS A 41 -6.98 11.99 -6.70
CA CYS A 41 -6.32 10.69 -6.65
C CYS A 41 -7.29 9.51 -6.53
N GLU A 42 -8.54 9.74 -6.12
CA GLU A 42 -9.55 8.69 -5.95
C GLU A 42 -9.78 7.90 -7.23
N ALA A 43 -9.97 8.58 -8.37
CA ALA A 43 -10.21 7.92 -9.65
C ALA A 43 -9.01 7.08 -10.12
N GLU A 44 -7.77 7.56 -9.91
CA GLU A 44 -6.57 6.81 -10.27
C GLU A 44 -6.35 5.63 -9.32
N LEU A 45 -6.57 5.83 -8.02
CA LEU A 45 -6.54 4.80 -6.99
C LEU A 45 -7.54 3.70 -7.30
N GLN A 46 -8.80 4.01 -7.56
CA GLN A 46 -9.82 3.01 -7.87
C GLN A 46 -9.50 2.26 -9.16
N SER A 47 -8.98 2.95 -10.18
CA SER A 47 -8.56 2.32 -11.43
C SER A 47 -7.39 1.37 -11.24
N ARG A 48 -6.38 1.77 -10.46
CA ARG A 48 -5.22 0.92 -10.11
C ARG A 48 -5.65 -0.24 -9.22
N ALA A 49 -6.40 0.03 -8.16
CA ALA A 49 -6.94 -0.97 -7.24
C ALA A 49 -7.74 -2.03 -8.02
N ALA A 50 -8.64 -1.62 -8.91
CA ALA A 50 -9.38 -2.53 -9.78
C ALA A 50 -8.46 -3.33 -10.72
N LYS A 51 -7.45 -2.67 -11.32
CA LYS A 51 -6.44 -3.34 -12.17
C LYS A 51 -5.64 -4.39 -11.41
N TYR A 52 -5.38 -4.16 -10.13
CA TYR A 52 -4.68 -5.10 -9.25
C TYR A 52 -5.62 -6.11 -8.55
N GLY A 53 -6.94 -5.99 -8.72
CA GLY A 53 -7.93 -6.83 -8.05
C GLY A 53 -8.12 -6.53 -6.55
N ILE A 54 -7.77 -5.32 -6.11
CA ILE A 54 -7.96 -4.84 -4.74
C ILE A 54 -9.42 -4.37 -4.61
N GLY A 55 -10.24 -5.19 -3.95
CA GLY A 55 -11.63 -4.86 -3.62
C GLY A 55 -11.82 -4.26 -2.22
N SER A 56 -10.76 -4.16 -1.41
CA SER A 56 -10.85 -3.57 -0.08
C SER A 56 -9.62 -2.73 0.24
N LEU A 57 -9.89 -1.58 0.83
CA LEU A 57 -8.90 -0.66 1.36
C LEU A 57 -8.92 -0.72 2.89
N PRO A 58 -7.81 -0.43 3.58
CA PRO A 58 -6.51 -0.02 3.03
C PRO A 58 -5.72 -1.16 2.36
N ALA A 59 -4.90 -0.84 1.36
CA ALA A 59 -4.10 -1.82 0.61
C ALA A 59 -2.71 -1.29 0.25
N VAL A 60 -1.76 -2.18 -0.03
CA VAL A 60 -0.41 -1.83 -0.50
C VAL A 60 -0.07 -2.68 -1.71
N THR A 61 0.49 -2.10 -2.76
CA THR A 61 1.14 -2.85 -3.84
C THR A 61 2.65 -2.67 -3.75
N LEU A 62 3.36 -3.72 -4.13
CA LEU A 62 4.80 -3.68 -4.27
C LEU A 62 5.15 -4.20 -5.66
N ASP A 63 5.75 -3.34 -6.48
CA ASP A 63 6.13 -3.61 -7.86
C ASP A 63 4.93 -4.11 -8.71
N GLY A 64 3.75 -3.49 -8.50
CA GLY A 64 2.50 -3.90 -9.15
C GLY A 64 1.86 -5.18 -8.59
N LYS A 65 2.35 -5.70 -7.46
CA LYS A 65 1.78 -6.86 -6.78
C LYS A 65 1.00 -6.43 -5.54
N ALA A 66 -0.33 -6.58 -5.58
CA ALA A 66 -1.18 -6.26 -4.45
C ALA A 66 -0.92 -7.19 -3.26
N VAL A 67 -0.78 -6.58 -2.09
CA VAL A 67 -0.80 -7.26 -0.79
C VAL A 67 -2.25 -7.31 -0.34
N SER A 68 -2.77 -8.52 -0.14
CA SER A 68 -4.18 -8.72 0.19
C SER A 68 -4.58 -7.98 1.47
N PRO A 69 -5.75 -7.31 1.49
CA PRO A 69 -6.25 -6.54 2.64
C PRO A 69 -6.43 -7.38 3.92
N GLU A 70 -6.67 -8.68 3.77
CA GLU A 70 -6.72 -9.63 4.89
C GLU A 70 -5.40 -9.75 5.67
N GLN A 71 -4.27 -9.53 4.98
CA GLN A 71 -2.95 -9.56 5.59
C GLN A 71 -2.59 -8.24 6.29
N LEU A 72 -3.23 -7.14 5.86
CA LEU A 72 -3.12 -5.84 6.53
C LEU A 72 -3.80 -5.86 7.90
N ASN A 73 -5.04 -6.34 7.97
CA ASN A 73 -5.81 -6.37 9.22
C ASN A 73 -5.23 -7.29 10.31
N LYS A 74 -4.36 -8.24 9.95
CA LYS A 74 -3.72 -9.16 10.90
C LYS A 74 -2.36 -8.69 11.41
N GLY A 75 -1.95 -7.44 11.16
CA GLY A 75 -0.65 -6.91 11.59
C GLY A 75 0.56 -7.57 10.90
N LYS A 76 0.32 -8.36 9.85
CA LYS A 76 1.36 -9.08 9.10
C LYS A 76 2.00 -8.26 7.99
N VAL A 77 1.51 -7.04 7.76
CA VAL A 77 1.99 -6.18 6.69
C VAL A 77 3.49 -5.91 6.76
N SER A 78 4.00 -5.68 7.97
CA SER A 78 5.42 -5.44 8.22
C SER A 78 6.30 -6.65 7.91
N GLU A 79 5.79 -7.86 8.15
CA GLU A 79 6.51 -9.10 7.87
C GLU A 79 6.54 -9.42 6.38
N ILE A 80 5.41 -9.17 5.69
CA ILE A 80 5.28 -9.35 4.24
C ILE A 80 6.16 -8.34 3.49
N LEU A 81 6.10 -7.07 3.87
CA LEU A 81 6.94 -6.03 3.27
C LEU A 81 8.42 -6.32 3.49
N ARG A 82 8.82 -6.72 4.70
CA ARG A 82 10.21 -7.08 4.97
C ARG A 82 10.66 -8.27 4.12
N ASN A 83 9.81 -9.28 3.96
CA ASN A 83 10.13 -10.45 3.14
C ASN A 83 10.11 -10.19 1.63
N LEU A 84 9.41 -9.14 1.17
CA LEU A 84 9.37 -8.71 -0.22
C LEU A 84 10.50 -7.72 -0.57
N LEU A 85 10.92 -6.88 0.39
CA LEU A 85 11.94 -5.85 0.20
C LEU A 85 13.36 -6.36 0.45
N HIS A 86 13.54 -7.41 1.26
CA HIS A 86 14.85 -7.95 1.63
C HIS A 86 15.13 -9.34 1.02
N LYS A 87 14.41 -9.73 -0.03
CA LYS A 87 14.65 -10.99 -0.75
C LYS A 87 15.60 -10.83 -1.92
#